data_AF-A0A364V8D6-F1
#
_entry.id   AF-A0A364V8D6-F1
#
_cell.length_a   1.000
_cell.length_b   1.000
_cell.length_c   1.000
_cell.angle_alpha   90.00
_cell.angle_beta   90.00
_cell.angle_gamma   90.00
#
_symmetry.space_group_name_H-M   'P 1'
#
loop_
_entity.id
_entity.type
_entity.pdbx_description
1 polymer ?
#
loop_
_entity_poly.entity_id
_entity_poly.type
_entity_poly.pdbx_seq_one_letter_code
_entity_poly.pdbx_strand_id
1 'polypeptide(L)'
;MKKKLTAALAAGLIGTSLAAAPAHAAPGANVVYFGDSFTANPDQVRNFSRGFNPAATDGYPSREGCLQAPDNAPRLLAERTGLAVDDWSCTAQTSRSALTRVDSAIRVGDIHSGTRSVVLALGMNNFGPFAINDGVNVADPGAVRAAYIADMHEAAKRIRSVAPTAQLVIQGQLSVSDPVSAMYCSVNVVPNMPAGFPIFILRDAENWNRQNQIDAAKEIGARYVEVKDPSANHNSCVADQERWVAGVIDTTTPNYHMMFHPSHAGSDFVAAQVAKVV
;
A
#
# COMPACT_ATOMS: atom_id res chain seq x y z
N MET A 1 -61.43 -9.62 74.45
CA MET A 1 -60.52 -10.14 73.40
C MET A 1 -60.48 -9.15 72.24
N LYS A 2 -59.38 -8.40 72.07
CA LYS A 2 -59.19 -7.42 70.98
C LYS A 2 -58.23 -8.03 69.95
N LYS A 3 -58.67 -8.29 68.71
CA LYS A 3 -57.80 -8.73 67.60
C LYS A 3 -57.21 -7.49 66.90
N LYS A 4 -55.88 -7.45 66.83
CA LYS A 4 -55.09 -6.43 66.14
C LYS A 4 -55.08 -6.72 64.64
N LEU A 5 -55.30 -5.70 63.80
CA LEU A 5 -54.98 -5.73 62.38
C LEU A 5 -53.56 -5.18 62.18
N THR A 6 -52.67 -5.99 61.61
CA THR A 6 -51.34 -5.59 61.11
C THR A 6 -51.44 -5.42 59.60
N ALA A 7 -51.20 -4.19 59.13
CA ALA A 7 -51.00 -3.88 57.71
C ALA A 7 -49.54 -4.15 57.34
N ALA A 8 -49.30 -4.96 56.30
CA ALA A 8 -47.97 -5.19 55.75
C ALA A 8 -47.72 -4.23 54.58
N LEU A 9 -46.68 -3.39 54.71
CA LEU A 9 -46.14 -2.59 53.60
C LEU A 9 -45.31 -3.50 52.69
N ALA A 10 -45.71 -3.63 51.43
CA ALA A 10 -44.88 -4.21 50.38
C ALA A 10 -44.01 -3.10 49.76
N ALA A 11 -42.70 -3.14 50.02
CA ALA A 11 -41.72 -2.27 49.35
C ALA A 11 -41.39 -2.88 47.98
N GLY A 12 -41.82 -2.22 46.90
CA GLY A 12 -41.47 -2.58 45.53
C GLY A 12 -40.02 -2.21 45.22
N LEU A 13 -39.17 -3.21 45.01
CA LEU A 13 -37.84 -3.05 44.42
C LEU A 13 -38.02 -2.86 42.91
N ILE A 14 -37.88 -1.62 42.43
CA ILE A 14 -37.77 -1.32 41.00
C ILE A 14 -36.36 -1.72 40.57
N GLY A 15 -36.21 -2.91 40.01
CA GLY A 15 -34.99 -3.35 39.36
C GLY A 15 -34.80 -2.62 38.05
N THR A 16 -33.92 -1.61 38.01
CA THR A 16 -33.44 -1.02 36.78
C THR A 16 -32.50 -2.01 36.08
N SER A 17 -33.02 -2.75 35.12
CA SER A 17 -32.22 -3.52 34.17
C SER A 17 -31.46 -2.56 33.26
N LEU A 18 -30.21 -2.25 33.62
CA LEU A 18 -29.23 -1.69 32.70
C LEU A 18 -29.02 -2.74 31.59
N ALA A 19 -29.70 -2.57 30.46
CA ALA A 19 -29.41 -3.30 29.25
C ALA A 19 -27.96 -2.95 28.86
N ALA A 20 -27.04 -3.89 29.07
CA ALA A 20 -25.69 -3.79 28.54
C ALA A 20 -25.81 -3.61 27.02
N ALA A 21 -25.30 -2.50 26.50
CA ALA A 21 -25.18 -2.32 25.07
C ALA A 21 -24.44 -3.54 24.49
N PRO A 22 -24.86 -4.06 23.32
CA PRO A 22 -24.18 -5.21 22.73
C PRO A 22 -22.71 -4.84 22.55
N ALA A 23 -21.83 -5.59 23.22
CA ALA A 23 -20.41 -5.48 23.00
C ALA A 23 -20.15 -5.88 21.54
N HIS A 24 -19.99 -4.88 20.66
CA HIS A 24 -19.42 -5.13 19.35
C HIS A 24 -18.02 -5.66 19.61
N ALA A 25 -17.76 -6.92 19.24
CA ALA A 25 -16.41 -7.43 19.21
C ALA A 25 -15.57 -6.44 18.41
N ALA A 26 -14.47 -5.96 18.99
CA ALA A 26 -13.53 -5.13 18.25
C ALA A 26 -13.18 -5.88 16.96
N PRO A 27 -13.19 -5.23 15.78
CA PRO A 27 -12.83 -5.90 14.55
C PRO A 27 -11.47 -6.60 14.73
N GLY A 28 -11.34 -7.80 14.16
CA GLY A 28 -10.11 -8.58 14.27
C GLY A 28 -8.91 -7.79 13.78
N ALA A 29 -7.72 -8.11 14.29
CA ALA A 29 -6.49 -7.45 13.89
C ALA A 29 -6.25 -7.59 12.38
N ASN A 30 -6.14 -6.47 11.67
CA ASN A 30 -5.93 -6.40 10.22
C ASN A 30 -4.64 -5.63 9.87
N VAL A 31 -4.21 -5.78 8.62
CA VAL A 31 -3.19 -4.94 7.99
C VAL A 31 -3.88 -4.06 6.96
N VAL A 32 -3.67 -2.74 7.02
CA VAL A 32 -4.16 -1.82 5.99
C VAL A 32 -3.01 -1.44 5.08
N TYR A 33 -3.18 -1.62 3.77
CA TYR A 33 -2.09 -1.50 2.81
C TYR A 33 -2.36 -0.39 1.80
N PHE A 34 -1.62 0.71 1.91
CA PHE A 34 -1.63 1.78 0.92
C PHE A 34 -0.47 1.62 -0.03
N GLY A 35 -0.69 1.96 -1.29
CA GLY A 35 0.37 2.01 -2.27
C GLY A 35 -0.10 2.57 -3.61
N ASP A 36 0.85 2.68 -4.51
CA ASP A 36 0.59 3.19 -5.86
C ASP A 36 0.34 2.07 -6.88
N SER A 37 0.62 2.33 -8.17
CA SER A 37 0.49 1.32 -9.23
C SER A 37 1.47 0.16 -9.08
N PHE A 38 2.65 0.34 -8.49
CA PHE A 38 3.58 -0.77 -8.21
C PHE A 38 3.01 -1.74 -7.18
N THR A 39 2.15 -1.26 -6.29
CA THR A 39 1.46 -2.09 -5.30
C THR A 39 0.15 -2.63 -5.84
N ALA A 40 -0.68 -1.80 -6.47
CA ALA A 40 -1.97 -2.21 -7.03
C ALA A 40 -1.79 -3.20 -8.19
N ASN A 41 -0.77 -2.95 -9.02
CA ASN A 41 -0.34 -3.74 -10.17
C ASN A 41 -1.49 -4.28 -11.06
N PRO A 42 -2.53 -3.49 -11.40
CA PRO A 42 -3.69 -4.03 -12.10
C PRO A 42 -3.34 -4.40 -13.54
N ASP A 43 -4.19 -5.22 -14.15
CA ASP A 43 -4.16 -5.49 -15.59
C ASP A 43 -4.15 -4.17 -16.39
N GLN A 44 -3.17 -4.04 -17.29
CA GLN A 44 -2.91 -2.83 -18.07
C GLN A 44 -4.14 -2.34 -18.83
N VAL A 45 -4.86 -3.26 -19.48
CA VAL A 45 -5.97 -2.96 -20.39
C VAL A 45 -7.23 -2.59 -19.61
N ARG A 46 -7.53 -3.36 -18.56
CA ARG A 46 -8.62 -3.04 -17.62
C ARG A 46 -8.37 -1.71 -16.95
N ASN A 47 -7.16 -1.48 -16.42
CA ASN A 47 -6.84 -0.22 -15.77
C ASN A 47 -6.94 0.97 -16.73
N PHE A 48 -6.47 0.85 -17.97
CA PHE A 48 -6.62 1.90 -18.97
C PHE A 48 -8.09 2.20 -19.29
N SER A 49 -8.93 1.15 -19.40
CA SER A 49 -10.31 1.28 -19.85
C SER A 49 -11.34 1.53 -18.73
N ARG A 50 -10.95 1.46 -17.45
CA ARG A 50 -11.87 1.55 -16.30
C ARG A 50 -12.78 2.79 -16.24
N GLY A 51 -12.37 3.90 -16.87
CA GLY A 51 -13.15 5.14 -16.91
C GLY A 51 -14.23 5.19 -17.99
N PHE A 52 -14.17 4.30 -18.99
CA PHE A 52 -15.07 4.33 -20.15
C PHE A 52 -15.60 2.94 -20.57
N ASN A 53 -15.10 1.86 -19.96
CA ASN A 53 -15.56 0.49 -20.17
C ASN A 53 -15.95 -0.14 -18.83
N PRO A 54 -17.25 -0.27 -18.50
CA PRO A 54 -17.71 -0.88 -17.26
C PRO A 54 -17.23 -2.33 -17.06
N ALA A 55 -16.95 -3.06 -18.15
CA ALA A 55 -16.46 -4.44 -18.06
C ALA A 55 -15.04 -4.53 -17.50
N ALA A 56 -14.28 -3.43 -17.48
CA ALA A 56 -12.93 -3.40 -16.92
C ALA A 56 -12.90 -3.74 -15.42
N THR A 57 -13.93 -3.32 -14.67
CA THR A 57 -14.07 -3.57 -13.23
C THR A 57 -14.81 -4.87 -12.91
N ASP A 58 -15.45 -5.49 -13.90
CA ASP A 58 -16.28 -6.66 -13.67
C ASP A 58 -15.44 -7.87 -13.26
N GLY A 59 -15.81 -8.46 -12.10
CA GLY A 59 -15.10 -9.57 -11.47
C GLY A 59 -13.64 -9.30 -11.11
N TYR A 60 -13.16 -8.05 -11.19
CA TYR A 60 -11.77 -7.69 -10.92
C TYR A 60 -11.62 -7.07 -9.53
N PRO A 61 -10.63 -7.48 -8.72
CA PRO A 61 -10.45 -6.89 -7.40
C PRO A 61 -10.26 -5.37 -7.50
N SER A 62 -10.98 -4.64 -6.65
CA SER A 62 -10.87 -3.19 -6.61
C SER A 62 -11.34 -2.60 -5.28
N ARG A 63 -10.83 -1.42 -4.95
CA ARG A 63 -11.27 -0.60 -3.81
C ARG A 63 -11.50 0.83 -4.26
N GLU A 64 -12.73 1.31 -4.16
CA GLU A 64 -13.14 2.65 -4.60
C GLU A 64 -12.76 2.95 -6.07
N GLY A 65 -12.98 1.99 -6.98
CA GLY A 65 -12.67 2.13 -8.41
C GLY A 65 -11.18 2.01 -8.77
N CYS A 66 -10.30 1.81 -7.79
CA CYS A 66 -8.91 1.45 -8.02
C CYS A 66 -8.81 -0.06 -8.22
N LEU A 67 -8.49 -0.48 -9.44
CA LEU A 67 -8.25 -1.89 -9.76
C LEU A 67 -6.96 -2.38 -9.10
N GLN A 68 -6.98 -3.63 -8.66
CA GLN A 68 -5.89 -4.29 -7.95
C GLN A 68 -5.74 -5.70 -8.52
N ALA A 69 -4.52 -6.11 -8.88
CA ALA A 69 -4.30 -7.47 -9.34
C ALA A 69 -4.63 -8.50 -8.25
N PRO A 70 -5.19 -9.66 -8.62
CA PRO A 70 -5.55 -10.71 -7.67
C PRO A 70 -4.33 -11.31 -6.95
N ASP A 71 -3.15 -11.15 -7.53
CA ASP A 71 -1.83 -11.63 -7.10
C ASP A 71 -0.85 -10.46 -6.86
N ASN A 72 -1.36 -9.29 -6.49
CA ASN A 72 -0.51 -8.17 -6.09
C ASN A 72 0.10 -8.40 -4.68
N ALA A 73 1.07 -7.56 -4.28
CA ALA A 73 1.78 -7.76 -3.01
C ALA A 73 0.87 -7.80 -1.76
N PRO A 74 -0.17 -6.95 -1.61
CA PRO A 74 -1.15 -7.07 -0.52
C PRO A 74 -1.89 -8.42 -0.48
N ARG A 75 -2.29 -8.98 -1.63
CA ARG A 75 -2.99 -10.27 -1.68
C ARG A 75 -2.05 -11.43 -1.34
N LEU A 76 -0.85 -11.42 -1.90
CA LEU A 76 0.19 -12.40 -1.58
C LEU A 76 0.62 -12.32 -0.11
N LEU A 77 0.60 -11.13 0.50
CA LEU A 77 0.82 -10.96 1.93
C LEU A 77 -0.27 -11.63 2.76
N ALA A 78 -1.54 -11.44 2.39
CA ALA A 78 -2.68 -12.08 3.07
C ALA A 78 -2.57 -13.62 3.00
N GLU A 79 -2.30 -14.16 1.81
CA GLU A 79 -2.11 -15.60 1.60
C GLU A 79 -0.95 -16.16 2.42
N ARG A 80 0.18 -15.45 2.46
CA ARG A 80 1.39 -15.88 3.17
C ARG A 80 1.22 -15.87 4.69
N THR A 81 0.47 -14.92 5.23
CA THR A 81 0.41 -14.67 6.68
C THR A 81 -0.88 -15.16 7.32
N GLY A 82 -1.94 -15.39 6.53
CA GLY A 82 -3.29 -15.63 7.02
C GLY A 82 -3.96 -14.41 7.67
N LEU A 83 -3.33 -13.23 7.60
CA LEU A 83 -3.89 -11.99 8.14
C LEU A 83 -4.95 -11.42 7.19
N ALA A 84 -5.96 -10.76 7.76
CA ALA A 84 -6.85 -9.90 6.99
C ALA A 84 -6.04 -8.70 6.48
N VAL A 85 -6.07 -8.46 5.16
CA VAL A 85 -5.40 -7.33 4.51
C VAL A 85 -6.42 -6.48 3.76
N ASP A 86 -6.59 -5.25 4.20
CA ASP A 86 -7.37 -4.22 3.52
C ASP A 86 -6.48 -3.49 2.52
N ASP A 87 -6.58 -3.89 1.26
CA ASP A 87 -5.82 -3.30 0.16
C ASP A 87 -6.46 -1.99 -0.32
N TRP A 88 -5.78 -0.89 -0.04
CA TRP A 88 -6.11 0.47 -0.45
C TRP A 88 -5.19 1.00 -1.55
N SER A 89 -4.33 0.17 -2.13
CA SER A 89 -3.45 0.59 -3.22
C SER A 89 -4.23 1.07 -4.45
N CYS A 90 -3.67 2.04 -5.18
CA CYS A 90 -4.28 2.60 -6.36
C CYS A 90 -3.26 3.15 -7.36
N THR A 91 -3.50 2.91 -8.65
CA THR A 91 -2.67 3.45 -9.72
C THR A 91 -2.47 4.96 -9.59
N ALA A 92 -1.23 5.43 -9.84
CA ALA A 92 -0.84 6.83 -9.88
C ALA A 92 -0.83 7.61 -8.55
N GLN A 93 -1.03 6.95 -7.40
CA GLN A 93 -0.95 7.62 -6.11
C GLN A 93 0.45 8.19 -5.84
N THR A 94 0.48 9.46 -5.49
CA THR A 94 1.56 10.14 -4.75
C THR A 94 1.33 9.98 -3.24
N SER A 95 2.33 10.33 -2.42
CA SER A 95 2.12 10.45 -0.96
C SER A 95 0.95 11.37 -0.59
N ARG A 96 0.78 12.48 -1.33
CA ARG A 96 -0.28 13.48 -1.06
C ARG A 96 -1.66 12.95 -1.39
N SER A 97 -1.85 12.43 -2.60
CA SER A 97 -3.15 11.89 -3.03
C SER A 97 -3.56 10.64 -2.24
N ALA A 98 -2.61 9.92 -1.65
CA ALA A 98 -2.89 8.81 -0.74
C ALA A 98 -3.54 9.23 0.57
N LEU A 99 -3.35 10.48 1.02
CA LEU A 99 -3.98 10.99 2.25
C LEU A 99 -5.51 10.92 2.19
N THR A 100 -6.11 11.19 1.03
CA THR A 100 -7.57 11.05 0.84
C THR A 100 -8.02 9.60 1.00
N ARG A 101 -7.20 8.63 0.59
CA ARG A 101 -7.51 7.21 0.77
C ARG A 101 -7.32 6.76 2.22
N VAL A 102 -6.34 7.32 2.93
CA VAL A 102 -6.23 7.13 4.40
C VAL A 102 -7.50 7.61 5.09
N ASP A 103 -8.03 8.78 4.71
CA ASP A 103 -9.30 9.29 5.24
C ASP A 103 -10.48 8.37 4.90
N SER A 104 -10.53 7.84 3.68
CA SER A 104 -11.56 6.87 3.29
C SER A 104 -11.48 5.58 4.12
N ALA A 105 -10.28 5.02 4.31
CA ALA A 105 -10.07 3.80 5.09
C ALA A 105 -10.46 3.98 6.57
N ILE A 106 -10.15 5.15 7.16
CA ILE A 106 -10.63 5.52 8.50
C ILE A 106 -12.15 5.63 8.51
N ARG A 107 -12.74 6.33 7.53
CA ARG A 107 -14.18 6.59 7.46
C ARG A 107 -15.01 5.31 7.35
N VAL A 108 -14.54 4.32 6.59
CA VAL A 108 -15.24 3.03 6.43
C VAL A 108 -14.90 2.01 7.50
N GLY A 109 -13.96 2.33 8.40
CA GLY A 109 -13.62 1.52 9.57
C GLY A 109 -12.57 0.44 9.33
N ASP A 110 -11.89 0.45 8.18
CA ASP A 110 -10.76 -0.47 7.93
C ASP A 110 -9.53 -0.10 8.75
N ILE A 111 -9.29 1.20 8.96
CA ILE A 111 -8.38 1.66 10.01
C ILE A 111 -9.21 1.84 11.27
N HIS A 112 -8.93 1.01 12.27
CA HIS A 112 -9.62 1.00 13.56
C HIS A 112 -8.63 0.81 14.71
N SER A 113 -9.09 0.92 15.95
CA SER A 113 -8.24 0.77 17.14
C SER A 113 -7.56 -0.60 17.29
N GLY A 114 -8.09 -1.61 16.60
CA GLY A 114 -7.53 -2.97 16.52
C GLY A 114 -6.58 -3.21 15.36
N THR A 115 -6.36 -2.22 14.48
CA THR A 115 -5.46 -2.37 13.34
C THR A 115 -4.05 -2.68 13.81
N ARG A 116 -3.48 -3.76 13.27
CA ARG A 116 -2.16 -4.26 13.66
C ARG A 116 -1.06 -3.45 13.03
N SER A 117 -1.13 -3.28 11.72
CA SER A 117 -0.10 -2.62 10.93
C SER A 117 -0.72 -1.81 9.80
N VAL A 118 -0.10 -0.68 9.46
CA VAL A 118 -0.44 0.11 8.27
C VAL A 118 0.80 0.26 7.40
N VAL A 119 0.72 -0.25 6.17
CA VAL A 119 1.80 -0.22 5.18
C VAL A 119 1.59 0.97 4.24
N LEU A 120 2.63 1.78 4.07
CA LEU A 120 2.69 2.95 3.19
C LEU A 120 3.75 2.68 2.10
N ALA A 121 3.30 2.14 0.96
CA ALA A 121 4.14 1.78 -0.19
C ALA A 121 4.04 2.85 -1.30
N LEU A 122 4.58 4.03 -1.01
CA LEU A 122 4.42 5.24 -1.84
C LEU A 122 5.78 5.91 -2.05
N GLY A 123 5.90 6.65 -3.15
CA GLY A 123 6.94 7.68 -3.31
C GLY A 123 7.47 7.88 -4.72
N MET A 124 7.47 6.87 -5.60
CA MET A 124 8.02 7.06 -6.95
C MET A 124 7.23 8.06 -7.78
N ASN A 125 5.90 8.03 -7.67
CA ASN A 125 5.04 9.01 -8.35
C ASN A 125 5.28 10.45 -7.87
N ASN A 126 5.95 10.67 -6.73
CA ASN A 126 6.34 12.00 -6.29
C ASN A 126 7.43 12.65 -7.16
N PHE A 127 8.13 11.86 -7.97
CA PHE A 127 9.10 12.36 -8.97
C PHE A 127 8.47 12.53 -10.36
N GLY A 128 7.17 12.24 -10.49
CA GLY A 128 6.46 12.18 -11.77
C GLY A 128 5.38 13.25 -11.93
N PRO A 129 4.62 13.20 -13.04
CA PRO A 129 3.59 14.19 -13.37
C PRO A 129 2.48 14.31 -12.32
N PHE A 130 2.20 13.26 -11.55
CA PHE A 130 1.18 13.31 -10.51
C PHE A 130 1.56 14.24 -9.36
N ALA A 131 2.85 14.33 -9.00
CA ALA A 131 3.32 15.30 -8.01
C ALA A 131 3.31 16.75 -8.54
N ILE A 132 3.40 16.96 -9.85
CA ILE A 132 3.20 18.29 -10.44
C ILE A 132 1.77 18.77 -10.19
N ASN A 133 0.78 17.88 -10.32
CA ASN A 133 -0.62 18.20 -10.00
C ASN A 133 -0.81 18.50 -8.50
N ASP A 134 0.04 17.93 -7.64
CA ASP A 134 0.10 18.24 -6.22
C ASP A 134 0.82 19.58 -5.93
N GLY A 135 1.32 20.28 -6.95
CA GLY A 135 2.04 21.56 -6.83
C GLY A 135 3.52 21.41 -6.43
N VAL A 136 4.12 20.23 -6.61
CA VAL A 136 5.52 19.96 -6.27
C VAL A 136 6.43 20.26 -7.47
N ASN A 137 7.54 20.95 -7.23
CA ASN A 137 8.61 21.10 -8.22
C ASN A 137 9.41 19.79 -8.33
N VAL A 138 9.00 18.90 -9.24
CA VAL A 138 9.64 17.59 -9.42
C VAL A 138 11.06 17.64 -9.98
N ALA A 139 11.48 18.79 -10.54
CA ALA A 139 12.86 19.00 -10.99
C ALA A 139 13.82 19.29 -9.83
N ASP A 140 13.31 19.54 -8.62
CA ASP A 140 14.10 19.72 -7.40
C ASP A 140 13.87 18.52 -6.46
N PRO A 141 14.82 17.58 -6.35
CA PRO A 141 14.72 16.44 -5.43
C PRO A 141 14.53 16.85 -3.97
N GLY A 142 15.01 18.03 -3.58
CA GLY A 142 14.80 18.59 -2.24
C GLY A 142 13.33 18.97 -1.99
N ALA A 143 12.68 19.58 -2.98
CA ALA A 143 11.25 19.88 -2.93
C ALA A 143 10.41 18.59 -2.89
N VAL A 144 10.77 17.58 -3.69
CA VAL A 144 10.12 16.26 -3.66
C VAL A 144 10.25 15.60 -2.29
N ARG A 145 11.47 15.60 -1.71
CA ARG A 145 11.71 15.07 -0.36
C ARG A 145 10.88 15.79 0.69
N ALA A 146 10.87 17.12 0.69
CA ALA A 146 10.12 17.91 1.66
C ALA A 146 8.62 17.63 1.58
N ALA A 147 8.06 17.56 0.37
CA ALA A 147 6.65 17.21 0.16
C ALA A 147 6.33 15.80 0.65
N TYR A 148 7.15 14.80 0.27
CA TYR A 148 6.95 13.41 0.69
C TYR A 148 6.97 13.26 2.22
N ILE A 149 7.96 13.83 2.89
CA ILE A 149 8.09 13.75 4.36
C ILE A 149 6.88 14.44 5.03
N ALA A 150 6.48 15.62 4.57
CA ALA A 150 5.31 16.31 5.11
C ALA A 150 4.02 15.49 4.97
N ASP A 151 3.81 14.86 3.81
CA ASP A 151 2.64 14.00 3.59
C ASP A 151 2.72 12.74 4.49
N MET A 152 3.90 12.15 4.71
CA MET A 152 4.06 11.00 5.61
C MET A 152 3.78 11.34 7.07
N HIS A 153 4.17 12.52 7.55
CA HIS A 153 3.78 13.03 8.87
C HIS A 153 2.27 13.14 9.01
N GLU A 154 1.60 13.68 7.99
CA GLU A 154 0.15 13.85 8.00
C GLU A 154 -0.58 12.49 7.94
N ALA A 155 -0.09 11.55 7.13
CA ALA A 155 -0.61 10.17 7.12
C ALA A 155 -0.49 9.52 8.50
N ALA A 156 0.71 9.58 9.11
CA ALA A 156 0.96 9.02 10.43
C ALA A 156 0.05 9.63 11.50
N LYS A 157 -0.11 10.96 11.50
CA LYS A 157 -1.00 11.67 12.41
C LYS A 157 -2.45 11.20 12.28
N ARG A 158 -2.97 11.09 11.06
CA ARG A 158 -4.34 10.61 10.79
C ARG A 158 -4.52 9.17 11.26
N ILE A 159 -3.60 8.28 10.90
CA ILE A 159 -3.67 6.87 11.29
C ILE A 159 -3.63 6.74 12.81
N ARG A 160 -2.67 7.40 13.47
CA ARG A 160 -2.50 7.34 14.93
C ARG A 160 -3.69 7.92 15.70
N SER A 161 -4.46 8.82 15.10
CA SER A 161 -5.67 9.35 15.74
C SER A 161 -6.76 8.29 15.96
N VAL A 162 -6.73 7.19 15.19
CA VAL A 162 -7.73 6.10 15.26
C VAL A 162 -7.11 4.76 15.67
N ALA A 163 -5.88 4.50 15.22
CA ALA A 163 -5.11 3.28 15.49
C ALA A 163 -3.78 3.64 16.19
N PRO A 164 -3.80 4.17 17.42
CA PRO A 164 -2.61 4.70 18.10
C PRO A 164 -1.54 3.64 18.34
N THR A 165 -1.89 2.35 18.35
CA THR A 165 -0.96 1.23 18.58
C THR A 165 -0.53 0.52 17.30
N ALA A 166 -1.09 0.85 16.12
CA ALA A 166 -0.74 0.18 14.87
C ALA A 166 0.74 0.38 14.52
N GLN A 167 1.42 -0.64 14.04
CA GLN A 167 2.78 -0.48 13.53
C GLN A 167 2.71 0.20 12.15
N LEU A 168 3.29 1.39 12.03
CA LEU A 168 3.47 2.02 10.73
C LEU A 168 4.66 1.38 10.02
N VAL A 169 4.49 1.06 8.74
CA VAL A 169 5.51 0.45 7.89
C VAL A 169 5.66 1.29 6.63
N ILE A 170 6.87 1.74 6.32
CA ILE A 170 7.18 2.32 5.01
C ILE A 170 7.87 1.24 4.18
N GLN A 171 7.24 0.85 3.08
CA GLN A 171 7.77 -0.17 2.20
C GLN A 171 8.64 0.46 1.12
N GLY A 172 9.87 -0.05 0.97
CA GLY A 172 10.73 0.25 -0.16
C GLY A 172 10.16 -0.21 -1.51
N GLN A 173 10.83 0.20 -2.58
CA GLN A 173 10.46 -0.18 -3.95
C GLN A 173 11.50 -1.13 -4.55
N LEU A 174 11.06 -1.97 -5.49
CA LEU A 174 11.95 -2.80 -6.31
C LEU A 174 12.91 -1.93 -7.13
N SER A 175 14.13 -2.42 -7.36
CA SER A 175 15.01 -1.84 -8.37
C SER A 175 14.43 -2.08 -9.76
N VAL A 176 14.18 -1.01 -10.51
CA VAL A 176 13.69 -1.10 -11.89
C VAL A 176 14.85 -0.97 -12.87
N SER A 177 15.69 0.03 -12.65
CA SER A 177 16.94 0.21 -13.37
C SER A 177 18.07 -0.63 -12.76
N ASP A 178 19.04 -1.01 -13.58
CA ASP A 178 20.31 -1.54 -13.09
C ASP A 178 21.00 -0.49 -12.21
N PRO A 179 21.35 -0.83 -10.95
CA PRO A 179 21.83 0.16 -9.99
C PRO A 179 23.21 0.73 -10.31
N VAL A 180 24.00 0.08 -11.17
CA VAL A 180 25.35 0.52 -11.53
C VAL A 180 25.30 1.32 -12.83
N SER A 181 24.82 0.70 -13.90
CA SER A 181 24.81 1.24 -15.26
C SER A 181 23.63 2.18 -15.53
N ALA A 182 22.63 2.23 -14.65
CA ALA A 182 21.35 2.91 -14.87
C ALA A 182 20.55 2.38 -16.07
N MET A 183 20.91 1.22 -16.61
CA MET A 183 20.18 0.61 -17.72
C MET A 183 18.75 0.30 -17.32
N TYR A 184 17.79 0.75 -18.12
CA TYR A 184 16.41 0.29 -18.08
C TYR A 184 16.09 -0.42 -19.38
N CYS A 185 15.73 -1.70 -19.30
CA CYS A 185 15.43 -2.51 -20.46
C CYS A 185 13.93 -2.49 -20.74
N SER A 186 13.55 -1.50 -21.55
CA SER A 186 12.17 -1.22 -21.93
C SER A 186 11.60 -2.17 -22.97
N VAL A 187 12.44 -2.91 -23.71
CA VAL A 187 12.01 -3.83 -24.79
C VAL A 187 12.56 -5.23 -24.55
N ASN A 188 11.69 -6.18 -24.24
CA ASN A 188 12.05 -7.55 -23.86
C ASN A 188 11.20 -8.55 -24.64
N VAL A 189 11.55 -8.75 -25.90
CA VAL A 189 10.78 -9.59 -26.85
C VAL A 189 11.58 -10.76 -27.42
N VAL A 190 12.89 -10.79 -27.17
CA VAL A 190 13.78 -11.88 -27.55
C VAL A 190 14.24 -12.58 -26.27
N PRO A 191 14.08 -13.92 -26.16
CA PRO A 191 14.39 -14.65 -24.93
C PRO A 191 15.81 -14.37 -24.42
N ASN A 192 15.92 -14.00 -23.14
CA ASN A 192 17.15 -13.66 -22.42
C ASN A 192 18.04 -12.60 -23.09
N MET A 193 17.48 -11.79 -23.99
CA MET A 193 18.18 -10.71 -24.68
C MET A 193 17.44 -9.38 -24.42
N PRO A 194 17.45 -8.89 -23.17
CA PRO A 194 16.80 -7.63 -22.81
C PRO A 194 17.46 -6.45 -23.55
N ALA A 195 16.64 -5.52 -24.03
CA ALA A 195 17.11 -4.34 -24.74
C ALA A 195 16.62 -3.05 -24.05
N GLY A 196 17.52 -2.08 -23.96
CA GLY A 196 17.31 -0.87 -23.18
C GLY A 196 18.32 0.22 -23.46
N PHE A 197 18.24 1.26 -22.64
CA PHE A 197 19.16 2.38 -22.64
C PHE A 197 19.34 2.90 -21.21
N PRO A 198 20.45 3.58 -20.90
CA PRO A 198 20.66 4.12 -19.56
C PRO A 198 19.69 5.28 -19.30
N ILE A 199 18.97 5.23 -18.19
CA ILE A 199 18.10 6.29 -17.69
C ILE A 199 18.61 6.70 -16.31
N PHE A 200 19.65 7.54 -16.29
CA PHE A 200 20.29 7.99 -15.06
C PHE A 200 19.30 8.62 -14.06
N ILE A 201 18.37 9.44 -14.57
CA ILE A 201 17.36 10.08 -13.71
C ILE A 201 16.42 9.09 -13.04
N LEU A 202 16.12 7.93 -13.67
CA LEU A 202 15.31 6.88 -13.05
C LEU A 202 16.06 6.25 -11.88
N ARG A 203 17.32 5.83 -12.10
CA ARG A 203 18.18 5.29 -11.04
C ARG A 203 18.34 6.28 -9.88
N ASP A 204 18.56 7.55 -10.21
CA ASP A 204 18.77 8.59 -9.20
C ASP A 204 17.47 8.86 -8.42
N ALA A 205 16.31 8.88 -9.09
CA ALA A 205 15.00 8.95 -8.44
C ALA A 205 14.72 7.73 -7.55
N GLU A 206 15.09 6.51 -7.95
CA GLU A 206 15.01 5.33 -7.09
C GLU A 206 15.84 5.48 -5.81
N ASN A 207 17.05 6.03 -5.92
CA ASN A 207 17.93 6.26 -4.79
C ASN A 207 17.41 7.38 -3.87
N TRP A 208 16.93 8.49 -4.43
CA TRP A 208 16.32 9.57 -3.65
C TRP A 208 15.04 9.11 -2.98
N ASN A 209 14.18 8.35 -3.68
CA ASN A 209 12.96 7.80 -3.12
C ASN A 209 13.25 6.89 -1.92
N ARG A 210 14.23 5.98 -2.05
CA ARG A 210 14.69 5.13 -0.95
C ARG A 210 15.13 5.97 0.25
N GLN A 211 15.94 7.00 0.03
CA GLN A 211 16.40 7.86 1.13
C GLN A 211 15.22 8.60 1.79
N ASN A 212 14.28 9.12 1.00
CA ASN A 212 13.08 9.78 1.50
C ASN A 212 12.24 8.84 2.35
N GLN A 213 12.09 7.58 1.95
CA GLN A 213 11.37 6.55 2.68
C GLN A 213 12.05 6.20 4.01
N ILE A 214 13.38 6.08 4.03
CA ILE A 214 14.17 5.85 5.24
C ILE A 214 14.02 7.03 6.21
N ASP A 215 14.17 8.26 5.71
CA ASP A 215 14.08 9.48 6.50
C ASP A 215 12.67 9.65 7.09
N ALA A 216 11.64 9.52 6.26
CA ALA A 216 10.25 9.61 6.72
C ALA A 216 9.94 8.54 7.77
N ALA A 217 10.42 7.30 7.58
CA ALA A 217 10.17 6.23 8.54
C ALA A 217 10.76 6.55 9.90
N LYS A 218 11.99 7.08 9.92
CA LYS A 218 12.64 7.56 11.14
C LYS A 218 11.85 8.69 11.80
N GLU A 219 11.36 9.66 11.02
CA GLU A 219 10.66 10.83 11.55
C GLU A 219 9.27 10.51 12.11
N ILE A 220 8.53 9.57 11.51
CA ILE A 220 7.17 9.21 11.97
C ILE A 220 7.15 8.00 12.93
N GLY A 221 8.31 7.44 13.26
CA GLY A 221 8.42 6.23 14.07
C GLY A 221 7.84 4.98 13.38
N ALA A 222 7.97 4.90 12.05
CA ALA A 222 7.63 3.73 11.27
C ALA A 222 8.84 2.80 11.10
N ARG A 223 8.56 1.54 10.77
CA ARG A 223 9.58 0.59 10.32
C ARG A 223 9.76 0.71 8.82
N TYR A 224 10.96 1.02 8.36
CA TYR A 224 11.29 0.93 6.94
C TYR A 224 11.60 -0.53 6.56
N VAL A 225 11.06 -0.99 5.43
CA VAL A 225 11.33 -2.30 4.84
C VAL A 225 12.16 -2.10 3.58
N GLU A 226 13.42 -2.53 3.62
CA GLU A 226 14.32 -2.46 2.47
C GLU A 226 13.93 -3.48 1.39
N VAL A 227 13.74 -2.99 0.16
CA VAL A 227 13.33 -3.76 -1.01
C VAL A 227 14.27 -3.53 -2.18
N LYS A 228 14.87 -2.33 -2.30
CA LYS A 228 15.63 -1.92 -3.47
C LYS A 228 16.93 -2.71 -3.61
N ASP A 229 17.77 -2.74 -2.58
CA ASP A 229 19.07 -3.42 -2.66
C ASP A 229 18.93 -4.94 -2.85
N PRO A 230 18.07 -5.64 -2.09
CA PRO A 230 17.85 -7.08 -2.31
C PRO A 230 17.29 -7.44 -3.70
N SER A 231 16.62 -6.49 -4.37
CA SER A 231 16.08 -6.69 -5.73
C SER A 231 17.02 -6.17 -6.84
N ALA A 232 18.22 -5.69 -6.49
CA ALA A 232 19.18 -5.13 -7.44
C ALA A 232 19.50 -6.06 -8.61
N ASN A 233 19.60 -7.36 -8.34
CA ASN A 233 19.88 -8.41 -9.35
C ASN A 233 18.61 -9.00 -9.97
N HIS A 234 17.47 -8.31 -9.84
CA HIS A 234 16.18 -8.70 -10.41
C HIS A 234 15.52 -7.51 -11.15
N ASN A 235 16.35 -6.56 -11.56
CA ASN A 235 15.94 -5.34 -12.27
C ASN A 235 15.42 -5.65 -13.69
N SER A 236 14.99 -4.62 -14.41
CA SER A 236 14.43 -4.78 -15.75
C SER A 236 15.38 -5.37 -16.80
N CYS A 237 16.69 -5.50 -16.58
CA CYS A 237 17.68 -5.93 -17.58
C CYS A 237 18.25 -7.33 -17.34
N VAL A 238 17.70 -8.11 -16.39
CA VAL A 238 18.16 -9.48 -16.12
C VAL A 238 17.48 -10.51 -17.03
N ALA A 239 17.93 -11.76 -16.94
CA ALA A 239 17.33 -12.88 -17.67
C ALA A 239 15.83 -13.03 -17.37
N ASP A 240 15.07 -13.60 -18.30
CA ASP A 240 13.62 -13.55 -18.31
C ASP A 240 12.98 -14.07 -17.01
N GLN A 241 13.45 -15.23 -16.53
CA GLN A 241 12.92 -15.88 -15.33
C GLN A 241 13.37 -15.21 -14.01
N GLU A 242 14.39 -14.36 -14.07
CA GLU A 242 14.90 -13.63 -12.90
C GLU A 242 14.29 -12.23 -12.78
N ARG A 243 13.48 -11.82 -13.76
CA ARG A 243 13.01 -10.45 -13.88
C ARG A 243 11.81 -10.16 -12.98
N TRP A 244 11.99 -9.23 -12.05
CA TRP A 244 10.92 -8.81 -11.14
C TRP A 244 10.17 -7.57 -11.61
N VAL A 245 10.67 -6.87 -12.63
CA VAL A 245 10.01 -5.68 -13.21
C VAL A 245 9.99 -5.78 -14.73
N ALA A 246 8.79 -5.71 -15.31
CA ALA A 246 8.60 -5.80 -16.75
C ALA A 246 9.11 -4.56 -17.51
N GLY A 247 9.40 -4.75 -18.79
CA GLY A 247 9.63 -3.68 -19.76
C GLY A 247 8.35 -2.90 -20.12
N VAL A 248 8.48 -1.98 -21.06
CA VAL A 248 7.35 -1.28 -21.70
C VAL A 248 6.71 -2.17 -22.76
N ILE A 249 7.54 -2.79 -23.60
CA ILE A 249 7.15 -3.79 -24.59
C ILE A 249 7.80 -5.10 -24.15
N ASP A 250 7.01 -5.99 -23.56
CA ASP A 250 7.55 -7.17 -22.91
C ASP A 250 6.70 -8.41 -23.20
N THR A 251 7.34 -9.43 -23.77
CA THR A 251 6.71 -10.73 -24.03
C THR A 251 7.47 -11.88 -23.37
N THR A 252 8.46 -11.56 -22.53
CA THR A 252 9.41 -12.54 -21.99
C THR A 252 9.39 -12.57 -20.46
N THR A 253 9.06 -11.47 -19.80
CA THR A 253 8.82 -11.43 -18.36
C THR A 253 7.60 -12.28 -18.01
N PRO A 254 7.73 -13.29 -17.14
CA PRO A 254 6.60 -14.12 -16.75
C PRO A 254 5.59 -13.35 -15.89
N ASN A 255 4.28 -13.59 -16.14
CA ASN A 255 3.18 -13.25 -15.23
C ASN A 255 3.24 -11.80 -14.69
N TYR A 256 3.39 -10.82 -15.58
CA TYR A 256 3.23 -9.40 -15.24
C TYR A 256 1.89 -8.88 -15.76
N HIS A 257 1.35 -7.84 -15.11
CA HIS A 257 0.02 -7.29 -15.42
C HIS A 257 0.08 -5.92 -16.10
N MET A 258 1.09 -5.13 -15.76
CA MET A 258 1.26 -3.76 -16.22
C MET A 258 2.68 -3.53 -16.74
N MET A 259 2.81 -2.80 -17.83
CA MET A 259 4.12 -2.45 -18.38
C MET A 259 4.91 -1.60 -17.36
N PHE A 260 6.22 -1.76 -17.27
CA PHE A 260 7.07 -1.05 -16.28
C PHE A 260 6.75 -1.34 -14.80
N HIS A 261 6.04 -2.44 -14.51
CA HIS A 261 5.57 -2.78 -13.15
C HIS A 261 6.03 -4.18 -12.73
N PRO A 262 5.84 -4.56 -11.46
CA PRO A 262 6.29 -5.84 -10.96
C PRO A 262 5.67 -7.03 -11.70
N SER A 263 6.46 -8.07 -11.91
CA SER A 263 5.92 -9.41 -12.18
C SER A 263 5.31 -10.00 -10.91
N HIS A 264 4.65 -11.15 -11.03
CA HIS A 264 4.23 -11.94 -9.87
C HIS A 264 5.41 -12.20 -8.92
N ALA A 265 6.59 -12.60 -9.44
CA ALA A 265 7.78 -12.86 -8.62
C ALA A 265 8.25 -11.61 -7.86
N GLY A 266 8.20 -10.43 -8.50
CA GLY A 266 8.50 -9.17 -7.83
C GLY A 266 7.49 -8.83 -6.72
N SER A 267 6.20 -9.04 -6.98
CA SER A 267 5.12 -8.83 -6.00
C SER A 267 5.25 -9.79 -4.81
N ASP A 268 5.59 -11.06 -5.08
CA ASP A 268 5.81 -12.07 -4.04
C ASP A 268 7.01 -11.75 -3.17
N PHE A 269 8.11 -11.29 -3.77
CA PHE A 269 9.28 -10.83 -3.04
C PHE A 269 8.93 -9.68 -2.08
N VAL A 270 8.20 -8.66 -2.56
CA VAL A 270 7.74 -7.54 -1.73
C VAL A 270 6.87 -8.03 -0.57
N ALA A 271 5.88 -8.88 -0.86
CA ALA A 271 5.03 -9.48 0.16
C ALA A 271 5.85 -10.24 1.22
N ALA A 272 6.87 -10.99 0.81
CA ALA A 272 7.76 -11.71 1.72
C ALA A 272 8.60 -10.78 2.60
N GLN A 273 9.01 -9.60 2.12
CA GLN A 273 9.72 -8.61 2.94
C GLN A 273 8.78 -7.96 3.96
N VAL A 274 7.57 -7.57 3.54
CA VAL A 274 6.58 -6.95 4.42
C VAL A 274 6.09 -7.94 5.49
N ALA A 275 5.91 -9.22 5.16
CA ALA A 275 5.51 -10.27 6.09
C ALA A 275 6.43 -10.40 7.33
N LYS A 276 7.70 -10.00 7.22
CA LYS A 276 8.68 -10.04 8.34
C LYS A 276 8.39 -9.00 9.42
N VAL A 277 7.52 -8.04 9.14
CA VAL A 277 7.34 -6.86 9.96
C VAL A 277 5.91 -6.57 10.36
N VAL A 278 4.92 -7.16 9.68
CA VAL A 278 3.51 -6.87 9.96
C VAL A 278 2.91 -7.72 11.04
#